data_AF-A0AAC8YH41-F1
#
_entry.id   AF-A0AAC8YH41-F1
#
_cell.length_a   1.000
_cell.length_b   1.000
_cell.length_c   1.000
_cell.angle_alpha   90.00
_cell.angle_beta   90.00
_cell.angle_gamma   90.00
#
_symmetry.space_group_name_H-M   'P 1'
#
loop_
_entity.id
_entity.type
_entity.pdbx_description
1 polymer ?
#
loop_
_entity_poly.entity_id
_entity_poly.type
_entity_poly.pdbx_seq_one_letter_code
_entity_poly.pdbx_strand_id
1 'polypeptide(L)'
;MSDRLYRLDVTYPETAFIEAEPGEFSLSTTYVPANWESTAEMPAFFWPKADRIYKSRSAATDRANLLRHYGCDVQVMECTPQWLPVEIANRRRKAARLRAKQDRLYVTVDALDRIIDALDTEAQ
;
A
#
# COMPACT_ATOMS: atom_id res chain seq x y z
N MET A 1 20.95 23.55 11.93
CA MET A 1 20.86 22.08 11.77
C MET A 1 19.71 21.80 10.83
N SER A 2 19.93 21.07 9.73
CA SER A 2 18.83 20.62 8.87
C SER A 2 18.17 19.42 9.54
N ASP A 3 16.91 19.55 9.96
CA ASP A 3 16.15 18.41 10.50
C ASP A 3 15.89 17.43 9.35
N ARG A 4 16.72 16.39 9.28
CA ARG A 4 16.54 15.30 8.33
C ARG A 4 15.34 14.47 8.76
N LEU A 5 14.42 14.24 7.84
CA LEU A 5 13.27 13.39 8.05
C LEU A 5 13.44 12.10 7.27
N TYR A 6 12.86 11.02 7.79
CA TYR A 6 13.02 9.68 7.22
C TYR A 6 11.65 9.06 6.96
N ARG A 7 11.55 8.26 5.91
CA ARG A 7 10.38 7.42 5.61
C ARG A 7 10.85 6.00 5.30
N LEU A 8 9.92 5.06 5.33
CA LEU A 8 10.16 3.69 4.93
C LEU A 8 9.61 3.47 3.52
N ASP A 9 10.40 2.79 2.70
CA ASP A 9 9.92 2.15 1.48
C ASP A 9 9.78 0.66 1.76
N VAL A 10 8.56 0.13 1.66
CA VAL A 10 8.19 -1.19 2.18
C VAL A 10 7.59 -2.03 1.07
N THR A 11 8.20 -3.19 0.83
CA THR A 11 7.66 -4.24 -0.02
C THR A 11 7.17 -5.38 0.88
N TYR A 12 5.86 -5.63 0.84
CA TYR A 12 5.25 -6.73 1.58
C TYR A 12 5.44 -8.05 0.82
N PRO A 13 5.52 -9.19 1.53
CA PRO A 13 5.60 -10.50 0.88
C PRO A 13 4.31 -10.75 0.07
N GLU A 14 4.43 -11.41 -1.08
CA GLU A 14 3.29 -11.68 -1.97
C GLU A 14 2.16 -12.44 -1.27
N THR A 15 2.52 -13.36 -0.37
CA THR A 15 1.58 -14.14 0.45
C THR A 15 0.75 -13.29 1.42
N ALA A 16 1.13 -12.04 1.66
CA ALA A 16 0.37 -11.12 2.48
C ALA A 16 -0.78 -10.43 1.73
N PHE A 17 -0.84 -10.58 0.40
CA PHE A 17 -1.92 -10.01 -0.40
C PHE A 17 -3.05 -11.02 -0.62
N ILE A 18 -4.28 -10.52 -0.55
CA ILE A 18 -5.48 -11.21 -1.04
C ILE A 18 -6.10 -10.37 -2.13
N GLU A 19 -6.71 -11.04 -3.10
CA GLU A 19 -7.58 -10.41 -4.08
C GLU A 19 -8.92 -10.10 -3.41
N ALA A 20 -9.20 -8.81 -3.17
CA ALA A 20 -10.45 -8.37 -2.54
C ALA A 20 -11.57 -8.20 -3.56
N GLU A 21 -11.22 -7.71 -4.76
CA GLU A 21 -12.06 -7.63 -5.95
C GLU A 21 -11.21 -8.03 -7.17
N PRO A 22 -11.79 -8.42 -8.31
CA PRO A 22 -11.02 -8.76 -9.51
C PRO A 22 -10.00 -7.67 -9.87
N GLY A 23 -8.70 -7.98 -9.73
CA GLY A 23 -7.60 -7.04 -9.96
C GLY A 23 -7.28 -6.07 -8.81
N GLU A 24 -7.92 -6.19 -7.64
CA GLU A 24 -7.60 -5.42 -6.43
C GLU A 24 -6.90 -6.30 -5.38
N PHE A 25 -5.57 -6.18 -5.31
CA PHE A 25 -4.78 -6.80 -4.26
C PHE A 25 -4.71 -5.89 -3.02
N SER A 26 -5.13 -6.42 -1.88
CA SER A 26 -5.08 -5.74 -0.59
C SER A 26 -4.34 -6.59 0.44
N LEU A 27 -3.80 -5.95 1.48
CA LEU A 27 -3.20 -6.69 2.58
C LEU A 27 -4.27 -7.50 3.30
N SER A 28 -4.03 -8.81 3.40
CA SER A 28 -4.92 -9.74 4.05
C SER A 28 -5.10 -9.42 5.52
N THR A 29 -6.35 -9.41 5.97
CA THR A 29 -6.72 -9.27 7.39
C THR A 29 -6.48 -10.56 8.18
N THR A 30 -6.28 -11.68 7.49
CA THR A 30 -6.03 -13.00 8.08
C THR A 30 -4.58 -13.44 7.95
N TYR A 31 -3.72 -12.62 7.32
CA TYR A 31 -2.29 -12.93 7.24
C TYR A 31 -1.67 -12.97 8.63
N VAL A 32 -0.94 -14.05 8.88
CA VAL A 32 -0.17 -14.24 10.10
C VAL A 32 1.28 -14.53 9.69
N PRO A 33 2.26 -13.69 10.10
CA PRO A 33 3.66 -13.98 9.87
C PRO A 33 4.06 -15.25 10.61
N ALA A 34 4.95 -16.06 10.01
CA ALA A 34 5.42 -17.31 10.63
C ALA A 34 6.06 -17.10 12.03
N ASN A 35 6.64 -15.93 12.27
CA ASN A 35 7.33 -15.57 13.51
C ASN A 35 6.44 -14.81 14.50
N TRP A 36 5.13 -14.71 14.26
CA TRP A 36 4.20 -14.01 15.15
C TRP A 36 3.41 -14.99 16.01
N GLU A 37 3.30 -14.68 17.30
CA GLU A 37 2.51 -15.43 18.27
C GLU A 37 1.37 -14.56 18.79
N SER A 38 0.15 -15.09 18.76
CA SER A 38 -1.01 -14.43 19.34
C SER A 38 -0.92 -14.43 20.86
N THR A 39 -1.18 -13.30 21.49
CA THR A 39 -1.31 -13.21 22.95
C THR A 39 -2.76 -12.92 23.34
N ALA A 40 -3.11 -13.11 24.61
CA ALA A 40 -4.45 -12.76 25.10
C ALA A 40 -4.80 -11.27 24.90
N GLU A 41 -3.79 -10.40 24.90
CA GLU A 41 -3.94 -8.95 24.68
C GLU A 41 -4.00 -8.58 23.18
N MET A 42 -3.33 -9.36 22.32
CA MET A 42 -3.33 -9.17 20.87
C MET A 42 -3.68 -10.48 20.17
N PRO A 43 -4.99 -10.80 20.06
CA PRO A 43 -5.45 -12.06 19.47
C PRO A 43 -5.30 -12.09 17.94
N ALA A 44 -5.13 -10.93 17.29
CA ALA A 44 -4.99 -10.82 15.85
C ALA A 44 -3.73 -10.02 15.48
N PHE A 45 -3.09 -10.43 14.39
CA PHE A 45 -1.95 -9.71 13.83
C PHE A 45 -2.42 -8.45 13.10
N PHE A 46 -1.72 -7.35 13.34
CA PHE A 46 -1.92 -6.11 12.60
C PHE A 46 -0.57 -5.63 12.07
N TRP A 47 -0.52 -5.39 10.76
CA TRP A 47 0.67 -4.81 10.14
C TRP A 47 1.06 -3.49 10.82
N PRO A 48 2.32 -3.34 11.24
CA PRO A 48 2.81 -2.07 11.75
C PRO A 48 2.65 -0.98 10.68
N LYS A 49 2.12 0.19 11.06
CA LYS A 49 1.99 1.34 10.14
C LYS A 49 3.35 1.71 9.51
N ALA A 50 3.41 1.66 8.19
CA ALA A 50 4.60 1.96 7.37
C ALA A 50 4.60 3.37 6.78
N ASP A 51 3.45 4.06 6.77
CA ASP A 51 3.22 5.37 6.16
C ASP A 51 3.74 6.57 6.97
N ARG A 52 4.50 6.30 8.04
CA ARG A 52 4.95 7.34 8.98
C ARG A 52 6.22 8.03 8.51
N ILE A 53 6.32 9.31 8.86
CA ILE A 53 7.56 10.09 8.75
C ILE A 53 8.22 10.14 10.13
N TYR A 54 9.51 9.86 10.18
CA TYR A 54 10.33 9.77 11.39
C TYR A 54 11.27 10.97 11.49
N LYS A 55 11.41 11.51 12.70
CA LYS A 55 12.35 12.61 13.00
C LYS A 55 13.78 12.14 13.22
N SER A 56 13.97 10.86 13.54
CA SER A 56 15.30 10.28 13.76
C SER A 56 15.49 9.05 12.90
N ARG A 57 16.74 8.84 12.47
CA ARG A 57 17.13 7.64 11.71
C ARG A 57 16.94 6.38 12.54
N SER A 58 17.29 6.41 13.83
CA SER A 58 17.15 5.25 14.72
C SER A 58 15.71 4.77 14.82
N ALA A 59 14.74 5.68 15.02
CA ALA A 59 13.33 5.30 15.09
C ALA A 59 12.81 4.71 13.77
N ALA A 60 13.29 5.21 12.62
CA ALA A 60 12.98 4.63 11.32
C ALA A 60 13.59 3.23 11.18
N THR A 61 14.85 3.04 11.58
CA THR A 61 15.54 1.75 11.58
C THR A 61 14.84 0.73 12.48
N ASP A 62 14.41 1.11 13.68
CA ASP A 62 13.71 0.22 14.61
C ASP A 62 12.40 -0.28 14.00
N ARG A 63 11.63 0.61 13.36
CA ARG A 63 10.42 0.20 12.63
C ARG A 63 10.77 -0.68 11.43
N ALA A 64 11.82 -0.37 10.68
CA ALA A 64 12.25 -1.18 9.54
C ALA A 64 12.61 -2.60 9.99
N ASN A 65 13.31 -2.74 11.12
CA ASN A 65 13.66 -4.04 11.68
C ASN A 65 12.43 -4.84 12.11
N LEU A 66 11.44 -4.18 12.72
CA LEU A 66 10.17 -4.83 13.06
C LEU A 66 9.43 -5.35 11.82
N LEU A 67 9.38 -4.57 10.74
CA LEU A 67 8.74 -4.99 9.49
C LEU A 67 9.52 -6.12 8.80
N ARG A 68 10.86 -6.06 8.79
CA ARG A 68 11.71 -7.15 8.29
C ARG A 68 11.53 -8.44 9.08
N HIS A 69 11.35 -8.34 10.39
CA HIS A 69 11.06 -9.50 11.24
C HIS A 69 9.78 -10.23 10.82
N TYR A 70 8.79 -9.50 10.29
CA TYR A 70 7.55 -10.04 9.71
C TYR A 70 7.64 -10.36 8.22
N GLY A 71 8.84 -10.36 7.63
CA GLY A 71 9.07 -10.81 6.26
C GLY A 71 8.93 -9.74 5.17
N CYS A 72 8.85 -8.45 5.54
CA CYS A 72 8.91 -7.37 4.54
C CYS A 72 10.35 -7.09 4.10
N ASP A 73 10.53 -6.66 2.84
CA ASP A 73 11.73 -5.93 2.44
C ASP A 73 11.52 -4.43 2.70
N VAL A 74 12.49 -3.79 3.34
CA VAL A 74 12.36 -2.41 3.82
C VAL A 74 13.63 -1.62 3.59
N GLN A 75 13.49 -0.45 2.97
CA GLN A 75 14.54 0.55 2.82
C GLN A 75 14.21 1.82 3.62
N VAL A 76 15.21 2.35 4.34
CA VAL A 76 15.08 3.61 5.08
C VAL A 76 15.56 4.74 4.19
N MET A 77 14.67 5.66 3.85
CA MET A 77 14.92 6.75 2.91
C MET A 77 14.89 8.09 3.64
N GLU A 78 15.80 9.01 3.30
CA GLU A 78 15.66 10.42 3.69
C GLU A 78 14.57 11.08 2.84
N CYS A 79 13.77 11.98 3.43
CA CYS A 79 12.70 12.68 2.74
C CYS A 79 12.59 14.14 3.15
N THR A 80 12.01 14.95 2.26
CA THR A 80 11.69 16.36 2.51
C THR A 80 10.20 16.55 2.30
N PRO A 81 9.39 16.71 3.37
CA PRO A 81 7.95 16.87 3.23
C PRO A 81 7.60 18.24 2.67
N GLN A 82 6.51 18.30 1.91
CA GLN A 82 5.92 19.55 1.45
C GLN A 82 4.85 20.02 2.45
N TRP A 83 5.04 21.21 3.01
CA TRP A 83 4.03 21.86 3.85
C TRP A 83 3.02 22.59 2.97
N LEU A 84 1.74 22.25 3.10
CA LEU A 84 0.65 22.83 2.32
C LEU A 84 -0.53 23.13 3.26
N PRO A 85 -1.35 24.15 2.96
CA PRO A 85 -2.66 24.31 3.59
C PRO A 85 -3.49 23.03 3.46
N VAL A 86 -4.19 22.66 4.54
CA VAL A 86 -4.92 21.39 4.64
C VAL A 86 -5.97 21.26 3.53
N GLU A 87 -6.60 22.36 3.14
CA GLU A 87 -7.58 22.41 2.06
C GLU A 87 -6.96 22.06 0.70
N ILE A 88 -5.72 22.50 0.46
CA ILE A 88 -4.99 22.18 -0.77
C ILE A 88 -4.54 20.72 -0.75
N ALA A 89 -4.01 20.24 0.37
CA ALA A 89 -3.61 18.84 0.53
C ALA A 89 -4.80 17.89 0.33
N ASN A 90 -5.97 18.20 0.91
CA ASN A 90 -7.18 17.40 0.76
C ASN A 90 -7.72 17.43 -0.67
N ARG A 91 -7.71 18.59 -1.34
CA ARG A 91 -8.07 18.69 -2.76
C ARG A 91 -7.16 17.83 -3.65
N ARG A 92 -5.85 17.87 -3.42
CA ARG A 92 -4.88 17.02 -4.15
C ARG A 92 -5.14 15.54 -3.92
N ARG A 93 -5.35 15.10 -2.67
CA ARG A 93 -5.70 13.69 -2.36
C ARG A 93 -7.00 13.25 -3.03
N LYS A 94 -8.02 14.11 -3.03
CA LYS A 94 -9.30 13.82 -3.71
C LYS A 94 -9.10 13.67 -5.22
N ALA A 95 -8.37 14.58 -5.85
CA ALA A 95 -8.07 14.49 -7.27
C ALA A 95 -7.27 13.22 -7.62
N ALA A 96 -6.27 12.85 -6.82
CA ALA A 96 -5.51 11.62 -7.02
C ALA A 96 -6.39 10.36 -6.93
N ARG A 97 -7.29 10.28 -5.94
CA ARG A 97 -8.25 9.17 -5.83
C ARG A 97 -9.18 9.08 -7.03
N LEU A 98 -9.66 10.22 -7.52
CA LEU A 98 -10.54 10.25 -8.69
C LEU A 98 -9.81 9.80 -9.97
N ARG A 99 -8.55 10.21 -10.15
CA ARG A 99 -7.71 9.75 -11.27
C ARG A 99 -7.46 8.24 -11.20
N ALA A 100 -7.07 7.73 -10.03
CA ALA A 100 -6.89 6.28 -9.86
C ALA A 100 -8.18 5.50 -10.16
N LYS A 101 -9.34 6.04 -9.78
CA LYS A 101 -10.64 5.43 -10.13
C LYS A 101 -10.90 5.49 -11.64
N GLN A 102 -10.58 6.60 -12.29
CA GLN A 102 -10.71 6.75 -13.74
C GLN A 102 -9.84 5.74 -14.48
N ASP A 103 -8.56 5.60 -14.09
CA ASP A 103 -7.63 4.65 -14.70
C ASP A 103 -8.15 3.20 -14.59
N ARG A 104 -8.68 2.82 -13.42
CA ARG A 104 -9.32 1.51 -13.22
C ARG A 104 -10.51 1.29 -14.15
N LEU A 105 -11.40 2.28 -14.25
CA LEU A 105 -12.58 2.19 -15.11
C LEU A 105 -12.20 2.03 -16.58
N TYR A 106 -11.15 2.71 -17.05
CA TYR A 106 -10.65 2.51 -18.41
C TYR A 106 -10.16 1.09 -18.64
N VAL A 107 -9.43 0.49 -17.70
CA VAL A 107 -9.01 -0.92 -17.81
C VAL A 107 -10.22 -1.85 -17.91
N THR A 108 -11.28 -1.58 -17.16
CA THR A 108 -12.52 -2.37 -17.24
C THR A 108 -13.24 -2.20 -18.58
N VAL A 109 -13.34 -0.97 -19.09
CA VAL A 109 -13.93 -0.70 -20.41
C VAL A 109 -13.15 -1.44 -21.50
N ASP A 110 -11.82 -1.32 -21.50
CA ASP A 110 -10.95 -2.00 -22.47
C ASP A 110 -11.11 -3.53 -22.42
N ALA A 111 -11.33 -4.09 -21.23
CA ALA A 111 -11.58 -5.53 -21.07
C ALA A 111 -12.95 -5.94 -21.64
N LEU A 112 -13.99 -5.12 -21.44
CA LEU A 112 -15.32 -5.37 -21.99
C LEU A 112 -15.35 -5.24 -23.50
N ASP A 113 -14.66 -4.25 -24.08
CA ASP A 113 -14.57 -4.08 -25.53
C ASP A 113 -13.96 -5.33 -26.19
N ARG A 114 -12.90 -5.91 -25.60
CA ARG A 114 -12.32 -7.18 -26.09
C ARG A 114 -13.28 -8.36 -26.02
N ILE A 115 -14.17 -8.40 -25.01
CA ILE A 115 -15.17 -9.44 -24.88
C ILE A 115 -16.25 -9.28 -25.96
N ILE A 116 -16.68 -8.04 -26.22
CA ILE A 116 -17.64 -7.74 -27.29
C ILE A 116 -17.06 -8.16 -28.65
N ASP A 117 -15.81 -7.77 -28.95
CA ASP A 117 -15.13 -8.14 -30.19
C ASP A 117 -15.03 -9.67 -30.38
N ALA A 118 -14.77 -10.41 -29.30
CA ALA A 118 -14.71 -11.87 -29.32
C ALA A 118 -16.09 -12.49 -29.63
N LEU A 119 -17.15 -12.00 -28.99
CA LEU A 119 -18.52 -12.46 -29.22
C LEU A 119 -19.00 -12.15 -30.65
N ASP A 120 -18.66 -10.97 -31.18
CA ASP A 120 -19.00 -10.57 -32.55
C ASP A 120 -18.27 -11.44 -33.60
N THR A 121 -17.05 -11.92 -33.28
CA THR A 121 -16.29 -12.83 -34.13
C THR A 121 -16.85 -14.25 -34.13
N GLU A 122 -17.38 -14.73 -33.00
CA GLU A 122 -18.02 -16.06 -32.89
C GLU A 122 -19.40 -16.12 -33.57
N ALA A 123 -20.05 -14.97 -33.78
CA ALA A 123 -21.36 -14.86 -34.41
C ALA A 123 -21.33 -14.80 -35.96
N GLN A 124 -20.14 -14.72 -36.58
CA GLN A 124 -19.91 -14.73 -38.03
C GLN A 124 -19.51 -16.10 -38.57
#